data_AF-G0RZU6-F1
#
_entry.id   AF-G0RZU6-F1
#
_cell.length_a   1.000
_cell.length_b   1.000
_cell.length_c   1.000
_cell.angle_alpha   90.00
_cell.angle_beta   90.00
_cell.angle_gamma   90.00
#
_symmetry.space_group_name_H-M   'P 1'
#
loop_
_entity.id
_entity.type
_entity.pdbx_description
1 polymer ?
#
loop_
_entity_poly.entity_id
_entity_poly.type
_entity_poly.pdbx_seq_one_letter_code
_entity_poly.pdbx_strand_id
1 'polypeptide(L)'
;MSLADAKVIGTEPLPEKEAVWTKLVKKVYVDPKGVERTWESAERTTRPAGSDIDGVGIAAILEKDTGPEIILQKQFRPPVDKIVIELPAGLIDAGETPEQCAVRELREETGYVGEVLDTSPVMFNG
;
A
#
# COMPACT_ATOMS: atom_id res chain seq x y z
N MET A 1 1.87 25.59 19.24
CA MET A 1 2.37 24.90 18.03
C MET A 1 1.60 23.60 17.92
N SER A 2 0.82 23.44 16.87
CA SER A 2 -0.04 22.28 16.64
C SER A 2 0.61 21.33 15.63
N LEU A 3 0.43 20.02 15.79
CA LEU A 3 0.81 19.07 14.74
C LEU A 3 0.05 19.35 13.43
N ALA A 4 -1.14 19.95 13.52
CA ALA A 4 -1.96 20.33 12.37
C ALA A 4 -1.35 21.45 11.52
N ASP A 5 -0.33 22.17 12.03
CA ASP A 5 0.35 23.24 11.29
C ASP A 5 1.38 22.67 10.30
N ALA A 6 1.77 21.39 10.45
CA ALA A 6 2.72 20.73 9.56
C ALA A 6 2.07 20.34 8.23
N LYS A 7 2.75 20.64 7.12
CA LYS A 7 2.25 20.32 5.78
C LYS A 7 3.36 20.24 4.74
N VAL A 8 3.17 19.39 3.75
CA VAL A 8 3.98 19.38 2.53
C VAL A 8 3.63 20.63 1.72
N ILE A 9 4.66 21.39 1.32
CA ILE A 9 4.55 22.62 0.53
C ILE A 9 5.16 22.49 -0.87
N GLY A 10 5.93 21.44 -1.11
CA GLY A 10 6.50 21.14 -2.42
C GLY A 10 6.80 19.66 -2.57
N THR A 11 6.71 19.15 -3.80
CA THR A 11 7.14 17.80 -4.16
C THR A 11 7.73 17.85 -5.56
N GLU A 12 8.94 17.34 -5.71
CA GLU A 12 9.65 17.26 -6.98
C GLU A 12 10.24 15.85 -7.16
N PRO A 13 10.21 15.28 -8.39
CA PRO A 13 10.87 14.00 -8.65
C PRO A 13 12.40 14.18 -8.59
N LEU A 14 13.08 13.21 -7.98
CA LEU A 14 14.53 13.08 -8.08
C LEU A 14 14.90 12.35 -9.39
N PRO A 15 16.12 12.53 -9.92
CA PRO A 15 16.50 11.93 -11.20
C PRO A 15 16.45 10.39 -11.18
N GLU A 16 15.70 9.81 -12.11
CA GLU A 16 15.58 8.37 -12.31
C GLU A 16 15.74 8.03 -13.80
N LYS A 17 16.75 7.24 -14.15
CA LYS A 17 17.07 6.97 -15.56
C LYS A 17 16.40 5.71 -16.11
N GLU A 18 16.20 4.71 -15.25
CA GLU A 18 15.77 3.36 -15.66
C GLU A 18 14.67 2.78 -14.74
N ALA A 19 14.28 3.50 -13.69
CA ALA A 19 13.30 3.02 -12.73
C ALA A 19 11.89 3.09 -13.33
N VAL A 20 11.24 1.93 -13.46
CA VAL A 20 9.89 1.83 -14.06
C VAL A 20 8.80 1.77 -13.00
N TRP A 21 9.05 1.09 -11.87
CA TRP A 21 8.02 0.72 -10.88
C TRP A 21 7.97 1.63 -9.65
N THR A 22 9.08 2.31 -9.36
CA THR A 22 9.26 3.15 -8.18
C THR A 22 10.01 4.40 -8.58
N LYS A 23 9.59 5.53 -8.03
CA LYS A 23 10.28 6.82 -8.16
C LYS A 23 10.74 7.34 -6.82
N LEU A 24 11.84 8.10 -6.81
CA LEU A 24 12.25 8.88 -5.65
C LEU A 24 11.73 10.30 -5.79
N VAL A 25 11.16 10.85 -4.73
CA VAL A 25 10.69 12.22 -4.68
C VAL A 25 11.30 12.95 -3.50
N LYS A 26 11.63 14.22 -3.72
CA LYS A 26 12.00 15.14 -2.66
C LYS A 26 10.77 15.97 -2.30
N LYS A 27 10.37 15.90 -1.03
CA LYS A 27 9.30 16.69 -0.44
C LYS A 27 9.90 17.84 0.35
N VAL A 28 9.35 19.03 0.15
CA VAL A 28 9.60 20.20 0.99
C VAL A 28 8.38 20.36 1.89
N TYR A 29 8.58 20.44 3.20
CA TYR A 29 7.49 20.55 4.17
C TYR A 29 7.83 21.54 5.28
N VAL A 30 6.79 22.12 5.87
CA VAL A 30 6.90 22.94 7.08
C VAL A 30 6.61 22.04 8.28
N ASP A 31 7.50 22.03 9.26
CA ASP A 31 7.32 21.27 10.50
C ASP A 31 6.35 22.00 11.47
N PRO A 32 5.92 21.36 12.58
CA PRO A 32 5.01 22.00 13.55
C PRO A 32 5.55 23.28 14.21
N LYS A 33 6.85 23.57 14.07
CA LYS A 33 7.50 24.79 14.58
C LYS A 33 7.59 25.88 13.52
N GLY A 34 7.05 25.65 12.32
CA GLY A 34 7.12 26.58 11.20
C GLY A 34 8.44 26.53 10.44
N VAL A 35 9.30 25.53 10.69
CA VAL A 35 10.61 25.42 10.03
C VAL A 35 10.47 24.60 8.76
N GLU A 36 10.95 25.15 7.65
CA GLU A 36 11.02 24.43 6.37
C GLU A 36 12.10 23.34 6.42
N ARG A 37 11.75 22.16 5.92
CA ARG A 37 12.59 20.97 5.88
C ARG A 37 12.40 20.22 4.57
N THR A 38 13.33 19.31 4.30
CA THR A 38 13.25 18.38 3.17
C THR A 38 13.18 16.94 3.66
N TRP A 39 12.52 16.09 2.89
CA TRP A 39 12.44 14.65 3.10
C TRP A 39 12.47 13.93 1.75
N GLU A 40 13.19 12.83 1.65
CA GLU A 40 13.16 11.96 0.47
C GLU A 40 12.23 10.78 0.73
N SER A 41 11.36 10.46 -0.23
CA SER A 41 10.46 9.32 -0.12
C SER A 41 10.42 8.54 -1.44
N ALA A 42 10.16 7.24 -1.35
CA ALA A 42 9.87 6.41 -2.50
C ALA A 42 8.36 6.36 -2.75
N GLU A 43 7.93 6.49 -4.01
CA GLU A 43 6.53 6.38 -4.42
C GLU A 43 6.42 5.38 -5.58
N ARG A 44 5.28 4.69 -5.70
CA ARG A 44 4.99 3.88 -6.89
C ARG A 44 4.64 4.79 -8.08
N THR A 45 5.00 4.36 -9.27
CA THR A 45 4.63 5.02 -10.54
C THR A 45 3.30 4.50 -11.10
N THR A 46 2.76 3.42 -10.52
CA THR A 46 1.66 2.63 -11.07
C THR A 46 0.31 2.89 -10.42
N ARG A 47 0.19 3.81 -9.46
CA ARG A 47 -1.09 4.13 -8.84
C ARG A 47 -2.08 4.61 -9.91
N PRO A 48 -3.25 3.97 -10.08
CA PRO A 48 -4.21 4.40 -11.08
C PRO A 48 -4.68 5.83 -10.87
N ALA A 49 -4.91 6.55 -11.96
CA ALA A 49 -5.47 7.90 -11.89
C ALA A 49 -6.85 7.87 -11.21
N GLY A 50 -7.04 8.73 -10.20
CA GLY A 50 -8.27 8.78 -9.42
C GLY A 50 -8.35 7.78 -8.27
N SER A 51 -7.32 6.95 -8.05
CA SER A 51 -7.22 6.11 -6.86
C SER A 51 -6.48 6.85 -5.74
N ASP A 52 -7.02 6.78 -4.52
CA ASP A 52 -6.38 7.31 -3.31
C ASP A 52 -5.31 6.38 -2.73
N ILE A 53 -5.34 5.09 -3.09
CA ILE A 53 -4.45 4.04 -2.57
C ILE A 53 -3.71 3.32 -3.69
N ASP A 54 -2.57 2.70 -3.36
CA ASP A 54 -1.81 1.86 -4.30
C ASP A 54 -2.39 0.45 -4.44
N GLY A 55 -2.98 -0.07 -3.36
CA GLY A 55 -3.41 -1.47 -3.27
C GLY A 55 -3.97 -1.81 -1.91
N VAL A 56 -4.28 -3.08 -1.72
CA VAL A 56 -4.93 -3.62 -0.51
C VAL A 56 -4.11 -4.75 0.10
N GLY A 57 -4.25 -4.94 1.41
CA GLY A 57 -3.82 -6.15 2.12
C GLY A 57 -5.05 -6.82 2.72
N ILE A 58 -5.10 -8.15 2.66
CA ILE A 58 -6.33 -8.92 2.92
C ILE A 58 -6.12 -9.83 4.13
N ALA A 59 -6.77 -9.52 5.24
CA ALA A 59 -6.86 -10.42 6.38
C ALA A 59 -8.05 -11.38 6.21
N ALA A 60 -7.87 -12.43 5.40
CA ALA A 60 -8.93 -13.40 5.15
C ALA A 60 -9.05 -14.39 6.31
N ILE A 61 -10.24 -14.44 6.91
CA ILE A 61 -10.59 -15.37 7.99
C ILE A 61 -11.37 -16.54 7.40
N LEU A 62 -10.83 -17.75 7.57
CA LEU A 62 -11.47 -18.99 7.18
C LEU A 62 -12.10 -19.64 8.40
N GLU A 63 -13.43 -19.67 8.44
CA GLU A 63 -14.18 -20.36 9.49
C GLU A 63 -14.13 -21.88 9.28
N LYS A 64 -13.70 -22.61 10.31
CA LYS A 64 -13.60 -24.08 10.31
C LYS A 64 -14.14 -24.61 11.64
N ASP A 65 -14.55 -25.88 11.66
CA ASP A 65 -15.02 -26.54 12.88
C ASP A 65 -13.97 -26.57 14.01
N THR A 66 -12.68 -26.48 13.64
CA THR A 66 -11.54 -26.41 14.58
C THR A 66 -11.25 -25.01 15.11
N GLY A 67 -11.99 -23.99 14.64
CA GLY A 67 -11.77 -22.59 14.93
C GLY A 67 -11.32 -21.78 13.71
N PRO A 68 -11.42 -20.43 13.78
CA PRO A 68 -11.05 -19.55 12.68
C PRO A 68 -9.54 -19.58 12.42
N GLU A 69 -9.17 -19.62 11.14
CA GLU A 69 -7.78 -19.56 10.66
C GLU A 69 -7.58 -18.32 9.76
N ILE A 70 -6.35 -17.82 9.66
CA ILE A 70 -6.01 -16.74 8.72
C ILE A 70 -5.28 -17.33 7.53
N ILE A 71 -5.69 -16.90 6.33
CA ILE A 71 -5.01 -17.29 5.09
C ILE A 71 -3.77 -16.41 4.91
N LEU A 72 -2.63 -17.05 4.69
CA LEU A 72 -1.33 -16.43 4.42
C LEU A 72 -0.75 -16.99 3.13
N GLN A 73 0.08 -16.19 2.47
CA GLN A 73 0.86 -16.63 1.32
C GLN A 73 2.36 -16.67 1.62
N LYS A 74 3.07 -17.51 0.86
CA LYS A 74 4.52 -17.69 0.95
C LYS A 74 5.13 -17.40 -0.41
N GLN A 75 5.86 -16.30 -0.52
CA GLN A 75 6.48 -15.89 -1.78
C GLN A 75 7.91 -15.38 -1.64
N PHE A 76 8.71 -15.56 -2.69
CA PHE A 76 10.03 -14.95 -2.76
C PHE A 76 9.90 -13.46 -3.10
N ARG A 77 10.46 -12.59 -2.27
CA ARG A 77 10.44 -11.13 -2.46
C ARG A 77 11.83 -10.64 -2.86
N PRO A 78 12.04 -10.24 -4.14
CA PRO A 78 13.33 -9.72 -4.60
C PRO A 78 13.90 -8.55 -3.76
N PRO A 79 13.10 -7.58 -3.25
CA PRO A 79 13.64 -6.48 -2.44
C PRO A 79 14.34 -6.91 -1.14
N VAL A 80 14.03 -8.09 -0.61
CA VAL A 80 14.64 -8.63 0.63
C VAL A 80 15.40 -9.94 0.41
N ASP A 81 15.48 -10.41 -0.84
CA ASP A 81 16.16 -11.65 -1.26
C ASP A 81 15.80 -12.89 -0.42
N LYS A 82 14.52 -13.00 -0.02
CA LYS A 82 14.04 -14.05 0.88
C LYS A 82 12.63 -14.49 0.54
N ILE A 83 12.30 -15.70 0.97
CA ILE A 83 10.91 -16.15 1.06
C ILE A 83 10.29 -15.54 2.30
N VAL A 84 9.19 -14.83 2.13
CA VAL A 84 8.43 -14.20 3.22
C VAL A 84 7.07 -14.88 3.37
N ILE A 85 6.50 -14.73 4.57
CA ILE A 85 5.09 -15.05 4.85
C ILE A 85 4.36 -13.74 5.04
N GLU A 86 3.25 -13.57 4.33
CA GLU A 86 2.50 -12.32 4.31
C GLU A 86 1.01 -12.57 4.08
N LEU A 87 0.20 -11.56 4.35
CA LEU A 87 -1.19 -11.54 3.94
C LEU A 87 -1.28 -11.53 2.40
N PRO A 88 -2.33 -12.13 1.81
CA PRO A 88 -2.68 -11.86 0.43
C PRO A 88 -2.82 -10.34 0.21
N ALA A 89 -2.32 -9.84 -0.91
CA ALA A 89 -2.25 -8.40 -1.17
C ALA A 89 -2.03 -8.12 -2.65
N GLY A 90 -2.58 -7.02 -3.14
CA GLY A 90 -2.40 -6.66 -4.54
C GLY A 90 -2.64 -5.19 -4.83
N LEU A 91 -2.33 -4.80 -6.07
CA LEU A 91 -2.49 -3.43 -6.54
C LEU A 91 -3.91 -3.23 -7.06
N ILE A 92 -4.42 -2.02 -6.87
CA ILE A 92 -5.74 -1.67 -7.37
C ILE A 92 -5.70 -1.40 -8.88
N ASP A 93 -6.68 -1.91 -9.61
CA ASP A 93 -6.82 -1.64 -11.04
C ASP A 93 -7.62 -0.35 -11.30
N ALA A 94 -7.49 0.20 -12.50
CA ALA A 94 -8.20 1.43 -12.86
C ALA A 94 -9.72 1.23 -12.85
N GLY A 95 -10.41 2.02 -12.03
CA GLY A 95 -11.87 1.97 -11.87
C GLY A 95 -12.37 0.90 -10.90
N GLU A 96 -11.45 0.16 -10.26
CA GLU A 96 -11.77 -0.83 -9.23
C GLU A 96 -11.94 -0.17 -7.86
N THR A 97 -12.88 -0.64 -7.03
CA THR A 97 -12.93 -0.25 -5.61
C THR A 97 -11.97 -1.10 -4.77
N PRO A 98 -11.52 -0.64 -3.58
CA PRO A 98 -10.67 -1.44 -2.71
C PRO A 98 -11.26 -2.83 -2.38
N GLU A 99 -12.57 -2.91 -2.20
CA GLU A 99 -13.28 -4.17 -1.90
C GLU A 99 -13.28 -5.13 -3.10
N GLN A 100 -13.46 -4.60 -4.32
CA GLN A 100 -13.38 -5.40 -5.55
C GLN A 100 -11.96 -5.95 -5.74
N CYS A 101 -10.95 -5.10 -5.55
CA CYS A 101 -9.54 -5.48 -5.56
C CYS A 101 -9.26 -6.60 -4.55
N ALA A 102 -9.73 -6.46 -3.31
CA ALA A 102 -9.53 -7.44 -2.26
C ALA A 102 -10.12 -8.83 -2.61
N VAL A 103 -11.33 -8.87 -3.16
CA VAL A 103 -11.97 -10.14 -3.56
C VAL A 103 -11.25 -10.78 -4.77
N ARG A 104 -10.82 -9.97 -5.75
CA ARG A 104 -10.07 -10.43 -6.92
C ARG A 104 -8.72 -11.03 -6.52
N GLU A 105 -7.91 -10.27 -5.78
CA GLU A 105 -6.56 -10.67 -5.38
C GLU A 105 -6.59 -11.90 -4.45
N LEU A 106 -7.55 -11.97 -3.51
CA LEU A 106 -7.72 -13.16 -2.68
C LEU A 106 -7.91 -14.42 -3.54
N ARG A 107 -8.74 -14.33 -4.57
CA ARG A 107 -9.00 -15.44 -5.48
C ARG A 107 -7.78 -15.79 -6.33
N GLU A 108 -7.08 -14.80 -6.86
CA GLU A 108 -5.93 -14.99 -7.73
C GLU A 108 -4.74 -15.63 -6.98
N GLU A 109 -4.45 -15.18 -5.76
CA GLU A 109 -3.30 -15.66 -4.99
C GLU A 109 -3.58 -16.96 -4.22
N THR A 110 -4.83 -17.18 -3.78
CA THR A 110 -5.15 -18.28 -2.84
C THR A 110 -6.19 -19.27 -3.36
N GLY A 111 -6.94 -18.91 -4.41
CA GLY A 111 -8.06 -19.69 -4.94
C GLY A 111 -9.35 -19.59 -4.13
N TYR A 112 -9.34 -18.95 -2.96
CA TYR A 112 -10.54 -18.76 -2.14
C TYR A 112 -11.41 -17.60 -2.65
N VAL A 113 -12.72 -17.70 -2.40
CA VAL A 113 -13.68 -16.62 -2.66
C VAL A 113 -14.30 -16.24 -1.31
N GLY A 114 -14.27 -14.95 -1.00
CA GLY A 114 -14.79 -14.39 0.25
C GLY A 114 -15.64 -13.15 0.02
N GLU A 115 -16.22 -12.65 1.10
CA GLU A 115 -16.97 -11.39 1.14
C GLU A 115 -16.23 -10.41 2.07
N VAL A 116 -16.27 -9.13 1.72
CA VAL A 116 -15.65 -8.09 2.55
C VAL A 116 -16.55 -7.81 3.75
N LEU A 117 -16.02 -8.05 4.95
CA LEU A 117 -16.74 -7.79 6.21
C LEU A 117 -16.50 -6.36 6.73
N ASP A 118 -15.28 -5.85 6.57
CA ASP A 118 -14.89 -4.52 7.03
C ASP A 118 -13.68 -4.01 6.22
N THR A 119 -13.54 -2.69 6.13
CA THR A 119 -12.42 -2.01 5.47
C THR A 119 -11.76 -1.05 6.46
N SER A 120 -10.46 -1.22 6.71
CA SER A 120 -9.72 -0.33 7.61
C SER A 120 -9.59 1.09 7.01
N PRO A 121 -9.27 2.11 7.83
CA PRO A 121 -8.75 3.36 7.30
C PRO A 121 -7.51 3.13 6.42
N VAL A 122 -7.22 4.08 5.53
CA VAL A 122 -6.02 4.04 4.67
C VAL A 122 -4.77 4.00 5.53
N MET A 123 -3.91 3.01 5.29
CA MET A 123 -2.61 2.89 5.92
C MET A 123 -1.53 3.50 5.01
N PHE A 124 -0.66 4.31 5.61
CA PHE A 124 0.47 4.93 4.92
C PHE A 124 1.76 4.24 5.35
N ASN A 125 2.51 3.71 4.38
CA ASN A 125 3.86 3.19 4.62
C ASN A 125 4.85 4.34 4.45
N GLY A 126 5.65 4.57 5.49
CA GLY A 126 6.65 5.66 5.56
C GLY A 126 7.96 5.34 4.86
#